data_AF-A0A2U2MUV2-F1
#
_entry.id   AF-A0A2U2MUV2-F1
#
_cell.length_a   1.000
_cell.length_b   1.000
_cell.length_c   1.000
_cell.angle_alpha   90.00
_cell.angle_beta   90.00
_cell.angle_gamma   90.00
#
_symmetry.space_group_name_H-M   'P 1'
#
loop_
_entity.id
_entity.type
_entity.pdbx_description
1 polymer ?
#
loop_
_entity_poly.entity_id
_entity_poly.type
_entity_poly.pdbx_seq_one_letter_code
_entity_poly.pdbx_strand_id
1 'polypeptide(L)'
;MHTAEPPARRTAHDDRHPGETGRIDPDEAQALEASGHPHTEHMHSVPKLAVPHTGAKSKLSALLGPAFVAAVAYVDPGNVAANITSGARYGFLLVWVLVMANAMSVLIQYQSAKLGIVTGQSLPALLGNRMNPGGRLLFFAQAEVIAIATDLAEVIGGSIALNLLFGLPLFVGGCIIGAISTVLLRFQGGHTQRTFEKLIIALLLVITFGFIAGLFVAPPDPAQVLGGLVPHFTTTDSVLMASSMLGATVMPHAIYLHSTLVNDHFDGSTVRPGIKRELFAAKIDVIWALLLAGTVNLALLLLAASALHGMPDTDTIEGAQHAVVHVLGPVIGTIFSIGLLASSLSSTSVGTYAGQEIMHGLLHVDAPMWACRIITLVPALVILWFSSNPTFALVIGQVVLSIGIPFAIIPLMRYTHDRTLMGEWADGIVKHVVFILVAVLIIALNVVLVALTFMGRS
;
A
#
# COMPACT_ATOMS: atom_id res chain seq x y z
N MET A 1 52.09 -30.21 -54.91
CA MET A 1 50.70 -30.44 -54.46
C MET A 1 50.06 -29.06 -54.37
N HIS A 2 49.20 -28.77 -55.37
CA HIS A 2 48.22 -27.68 -55.51
C HIS A 2 48.41 -26.37 -54.70
N THR A 3 48.86 -25.26 -55.34
CA THR A 3 48.08 -24.18 -56.03
C THR A 3 47.21 -23.35 -55.07
N ALA A 4 47.17 -22.02 -55.05
CA ALA A 4 47.72 -20.96 -55.89
C ALA A 4 47.77 -19.62 -55.10
N GLU A 5 48.64 -18.73 -55.57
CA GLU A 5 48.86 -17.34 -55.18
C GLU A 5 47.77 -16.37 -55.77
N PRO A 6 47.79 -15.04 -55.53
CA PRO A 6 46.65 -14.16 -55.18
C PRO A 6 46.29 -13.21 -56.37
N PRO A 7 45.94 -11.89 -56.28
CA PRO A 7 45.35 -11.01 -55.25
C PRO A 7 44.18 -10.09 -55.75
N ALA A 8 43.67 -9.23 -54.84
CA ALA A 8 43.22 -7.84 -55.07
C ALA A 8 41.74 -7.48 -55.42
N ARG A 9 41.26 -6.51 -54.61
CA ARG A 9 40.43 -5.30 -54.92
C ARG A 9 38.90 -5.31 -54.75
N ARG A 10 38.51 -4.58 -53.68
CA ARG A 10 37.68 -3.34 -53.63
C ARG A 10 36.15 -3.38 -53.78
N THR A 11 35.54 -2.67 -52.80
CA THR A 11 34.33 -1.79 -52.83
C THR A 11 32.96 -2.48 -52.69
N ALA A 12 31.96 -1.95 -51.98
CA ALA A 12 31.69 -0.60 -51.47
C ALA A 12 30.77 -0.61 -50.22
N HIS A 13 30.83 0.48 -49.45
CA HIS A 13 29.80 1.02 -48.54
C HIS A 13 28.46 1.29 -49.27
N ASP A 14 27.34 1.14 -48.56
CA ASP A 14 26.10 1.98 -48.64
C ASP A 14 25.23 1.55 -47.43
N ASP A 15 25.17 2.22 -46.28
CA ASP A 15 24.58 3.54 -46.02
C ASP A 15 23.37 3.87 -46.89
N ARG A 16 22.14 3.70 -46.35
CA ARG A 16 21.07 4.65 -46.65
C ARG A 16 19.93 4.67 -45.62
N HIS A 17 19.47 5.90 -45.44
CA HIS A 17 18.59 6.47 -44.44
C HIS A 17 17.08 6.32 -44.79
N PRO A 18 16.16 6.78 -43.93
CA PRO A 18 14.73 6.45 -43.94
C PRO A 18 13.90 7.28 -44.94
N GLY A 19 12.80 6.70 -45.39
CA GLY A 19 11.68 7.39 -46.04
C GLY A 19 11.62 7.16 -47.54
N GLU A 20 10.73 6.26 -47.98
CA GLU A 20 10.14 6.32 -49.32
C GLU A 20 8.81 5.55 -49.30
N THR A 21 7.71 6.31 -49.32
CA THR A 21 6.36 5.84 -49.64
C THR A 21 6.38 5.18 -51.01
N GLY A 22 6.09 3.88 -51.07
CA GLY A 22 5.95 3.13 -52.32
C GLY A 22 4.87 3.76 -53.20
N ARG A 23 5.30 4.51 -54.22
CA ARG A 23 4.49 4.93 -55.35
C ARG A 23 4.51 3.78 -56.34
N ILE A 24 3.36 3.16 -56.56
CA ILE A 24 3.19 2.18 -57.64
C ILE A 24 3.26 2.96 -58.95
N ASP A 25 4.08 2.49 -59.88
CA ASP A 25 4.28 3.11 -61.19
C ASP A 25 2.97 3.01 -62.01
N PRO A 26 2.38 4.13 -62.47
CA PRO A 26 1.08 4.13 -63.14
C PRO A 26 1.03 3.27 -64.42
N ASP A 27 2.18 3.02 -65.05
CA ASP A 27 2.27 2.16 -66.24
C ASP A 27 2.15 0.66 -65.89
N GLU A 28 2.52 0.26 -64.67
CA GLU A 28 2.41 -1.13 -64.20
C GLU A 28 0.96 -1.47 -63.80
N ALA A 29 0.23 -0.49 -63.26
CA ALA A 29 -1.19 -0.63 -62.93
C ALA A 29 -2.08 -0.74 -64.18
N GLN A 30 -1.76 -0.02 -65.26
CA GLN A 30 -2.49 -0.09 -66.53
C GLN A 30 -2.24 -1.40 -67.28
N ALA A 31 -1.06 -1.99 -67.14
CA ALA A 31 -0.74 -3.30 -67.71
C ALA A 31 -1.53 -4.45 -67.05
N LEU A 32 -1.86 -4.31 -65.76
CA LEU A 32 -2.62 -5.31 -64.99
C LEU A 32 -4.13 -5.27 -65.30
N GLU A 33 -4.72 -4.08 -65.50
CA GLU A 33 -6.15 -3.94 -65.85
C GLU A 33 -6.48 -4.43 -67.28
N ALA A 34 -5.50 -4.46 -68.19
CA ALA A 34 -5.70 -4.88 -69.58
C ALA A 34 -5.76 -6.41 -69.79
N SER A 35 -5.49 -7.23 -68.75
CA SER A 35 -5.30 -8.68 -68.90
C SER A 35 -6.56 -9.56 -68.75
N GLY A 36 -7.71 -8.99 -68.36
CA GLY A 36 -9.04 -9.59 -68.59
C GLY A 36 -9.25 -11.06 -68.17
N HIS A 37 -8.59 -11.56 -67.12
CA HIS A 37 -8.76 -12.94 -66.64
C HIS A 37 -9.49 -13.00 -65.29
N PRO A 38 -10.59 -13.77 -65.16
CA PRO A 38 -11.28 -13.96 -63.89
C PRO A 38 -10.57 -15.02 -63.06
N HIS A 39 -9.93 -14.62 -61.96
CA HIS A 39 -9.35 -15.56 -61.00
C HIS A 39 -10.24 -15.69 -59.76
N THR A 40 -11.20 -16.62 -59.88
CA THR A 40 -11.53 -17.55 -58.79
C THR A 40 -10.31 -18.41 -58.46
N GLU A 41 -10.18 -18.82 -57.20
CA GLU A 41 -9.07 -19.58 -56.60
C GLU A 41 -7.86 -18.76 -56.14
N HIS A 42 -7.99 -18.14 -54.96
CA HIS A 42 -7.09 -18.34 -53.81
C HIS A 42 -7.63 -17.55 -52.61
N MET A 43 -8.83 -17.91 -52.14
CA MET A 43 -9.29 -17.45 -50.83
C MET A 43 -8.72 -18.40 -49.79
N HIS A 44 -7.46 -18.17 -49.41
CA HIS A 44 -6.97 -18.68 -48.14
C HIS A 44 -7.98 -18.26 -47.07
N SER A 45 -8.55 -19.27 -46.42
CA SER A 45 -9.40 -19.13 -45.25
C SER A 45 -8.70 -18.20 -44.27
N VAL A 46 -9.14 -16.93 -44.23
CA VAL A 46 -8.89 -16.05 -43.10
C VAL A 46 -9.35 -16.85 -41.88
N PRO A 47 -8.47 -17.19 -40.93
CA PRO A 47 -8.94 -17.83 -39.71
C PRO A 47 -9.92 -16.83 -39.12
N LYS A 48 -11.21 -17.20 -39.06
CA LYS A 48 -12.17 -16.48 -38.23
C LYS A 48 -11.52 -16.43 -36.85
N LEU A 49 -11.03 -15.25 -36.49
CA LEU A 49 -10.51 -14.98 -35.18
C LEU A 49 -11.68 -15.25 -34.23
N ALA A 50 -11.70 -16.44 -33.65
CA ALA A 50 -12.67 -16.79 -32.64
C ALA A 50 -12.46 -15.78 -31.53
N VAL A 51 -13.39 -14.82 -31.41
CA VAL A 51 -13.41 -13.89 -30.29
C VAL A 51 -13.48 -14.76 -29.03
N PRO A 52 -12.46 -14.79 -28.17
CA PRO A 52 -12.53 -15.57 -26.95
C PRO A 52 -13.52 -14.84 -26.04
N HIS A 53 -14.76 -15.32 -25.98
CA HIS A 53 -15.76 -14.87 -25.02
C HIS A 53 -15.47 -15.41 -23.60
N THR A 54 -14.22 -15.30 -23.16
CA THR A 54 -13.74 -15.73 -21.83
C THR A 54 -12.73 -14.73 -21.25
N GLY A 55 -12.95 -13.42 -21.45
CA GLY A 55 -11.94 -12.39 -21.16
C GLY A 55 -12.23 -11.41 -20.02
N ALA A 56 -13.41 -11.43 -19.40
CA ALA A 56 -13.77 -10.41 -18.40
C ALA A 56 -13.33 -10.78 -16.97
N LYS A 57 -13.54 -12.03 -16.55
CA LYS A 57 -13.24 -12.48 -15.19
C LYS A 57 -11.74 -12.72 -14.94
N SER A 58 -11.01 -13.22 -15.94
CA SER A 58 -9.56 -13.47 -15.87
C SER A 58 -8.73 -12.17 -15.89
N LYS A 59 -9.21 -11.11 -16.56
CA LYS A 59 -8.52 -9.81 -16.58
C LYS A 59 -8.82 -8.99 -15.32
N LEU A 60 -10.01 -9.11 -14.74
CA LEU A 60 -10.32 -8.45 -13.47
C LEU A 60 -9.50 -9.03 -12.30
N SER A 61 -9.27 -10.34 -12.27
CA SER A 61 -8.36 -10.96 -11.29
C SER A 61 -6.89 -10.58 -11.46
N ALA A 62 -6.47 -10.14 -12.65
CA ALA A 62 -5.15 -9.56 -12.83
C ALA A 62 -5.07 -8.14 -12.24
N LEU A 63 -6.17 -7.39 -12.24
CA LEU A 63 -6.25 -6.01 -11.73
C LEU A 63 -6.44 -5.88 -10.20
N LEU A 64 -6.65 -6.99 -9.47
CA LEU A 64 -6.98 -7.01 -8.03
C LEU A 64 -5.74 -7.18 -7.11
N GLY A 65 -4.60 -6.59 -7.46
CA GLY A 65 -3.32 -6.79 -6.74
C GLY A 65 -2.84 -5.54 -5.98
N PRO A 66 -2.64 -4.41 -6.68
CA PRO A 66 -2.06 -3.19 -6.11
C PRO A 66 -2.77 -2.66 -4.86
N ALA A 67 -4.10 -2.58 -4.86
CA ALA A 67 -4.81 -2.02 -3.73
C ALA A 67 -4.79 -2.95 -2.51
N PHE A 68 -4.76 -4.28 -2.70
CA PHE A 68 -4.64 -5.22 -1.59
C PHE A 68 -3.27 -5.15 -0.92
N VAL A 69 -2.20 -4.97 -1.69
CA VAL A 69 -0.86 -4.73 -1.12
C VAL A 69 -0.83 -3.42 -0.33
N ALA A 70 -1.44 -2.35 -0.86
CA ALA A 70 -1.56 -1.09 -0.12
C ALA A 70 -2.47 -1.21 1.12
N ALA A 71 -3.51 -2.04 1.06
CA ALA A 71 -4.46 -2.26 2.16
C ALA A 71 -3.83 -2.98 3.36
N VAL A 72 -2.81 -3.83 3.14
CA VAL A 72 -2.07 -4.48 4.23
C VAL A 72 -1.46 -3.48 5.20
N ALA A 73 -0.99 -2.33 4.71
CA ALA A 73 -0.44 -1.29 5.58
C ALA A 73 -1.49 -0.87 6.64
N TYR A 74 -2.77 -0.78 6.27
CA TYR A 74 -3.85 -0.41 7.20
C TYR A 74 -4.20 -1.47 8.26
N VAL A 75 -3.55 -2.63 8.21
CA VAL A 75 -3.77 -3.75 9.15
C VAL A 75 -2.46 -4.12 9.87
N ASP A 76 -1.50 -3.20 9.91
CA ASP A 76 -0.21 -3.33 10.57
C ASP A 76 -0.33 -3.39 12.11
N PRO A 77 0.75 -3.78 12.83
CA PRO A 77 0.72 -3.84 14.28
C PRO A 77 0.44 -2.49 14.95
N GLY A 78 0.79 -1.37 14.30
CA GLY A 78 0.46 -0.02 14.78
C GLY A 78 -1.05 0.21 14.83
N ASN A 79 -1.75 -0.08 13.74
CA ASN A 79 -3.21 0.00 13.70
C ASN A 79 -3.87 -1.04 14.62
N VAL A 80 -3.32 -2.24 14.73
CA VAL A 80 -3.80 -3.27 15.67
C VAL A 80 -3.75 -2.75 17.10
N ALA A 81 -2.61 -2.18 17.53
CA ALA A 81 -2.47 -1.61 18.86
C ALA A 81 -3.47 -0.48 19.09
N ALA A 82 -3.58 0.47 18.14
CA ALA A 82 -4.49 1.60 18.26
C ALA A 82 -5.97 1.16 18.40
N ASN A 83 -6.41 0.19 17.59
CA ASN A 83 -7.79 -0.32 17.61
C ASN A 83 -8.10 -1.09 18.91
N ILE A 84 -7.15 -1.88 19.39
CA ILE A 84 -7.30 -2.65 20.62
C ILE A 84 -7.36 -1.72 21.84
N THR A 85 -6.42 -0.78 21.98
CA THR A 85 -6.43 0.19 23.07
C THR A 85 -7.70 1.04 23.06
N SER A 86 -8.15 1.45 21.87
CA SER A 86 -9.39 2.22 21.71
C SER A 86 -10.63 1.43 22.12
N GLY A 87 -10.73 0.17 21.72
CA GLY A 87 -11.84 -0.71 22.11
C GLY A 87 -11.84 -1.04 23.60
N ALA A 88 -10.66 -1.30 24.19
CA ALA A 88 -10.53 -1.61 25.61
C ALA A 88 -10.92 -0.43 26.52
N ARG A 89 -10.54 0.80 26.15
CA ARG A 89 -10.83 2.02 26.94
C ARG A 89 -12.22 2.60 26.73
N TYR A 90 -12.76 2.59 25.51
CA TYR A 90 -14.00 3.29 25.15
C TYR A 90 -15.11 2.40 24.62
N GLY A 91 -14.88 1.08 24.57
CA GLY A 91 -15.85 0.13 24.06
C GLY A 91 -16.27 0.44 22.63
N PHE A 92 -17.57 0.47 22.39
CA PHE A 92 -18.16 0.65 21.06
C PHE A 92 -18.23 2.11 20.59
N LEU A 93 -17.84 3.09 21.42
CA LEU A 93 -18.05 4.52 21.14
C LEU A 93 -17.30 5.02 19.90
N LEU A 94 -16.15 4.41 19.60
CA LEU A 94 -15.24 4.83 18.52
C LEU A 94 -15.49 4.10 17.19
N VAL A 95 -16.52 3.25 17.11
CA VAL A 95 -16.84 2.48 15.88
C VAL A 95 -17.13 3.43 14.71
N TRP A 96 -17.95 4.46 14.89
CA TRP A 96 -18.25 5.43 13.81
C TRP A 96 -17.00 6.20 13.35
N VAL A 97 -16.08 6.49 14.28
CA VAL A 97 -14.81 7.16 13.99
C VAL A 97 -13.97 6.29 13.06
N LEU A 98 -13.86 5.00 13.36
CA LEU A 98 -13.13 4.04 12.53
C LEU A 98 -13.71 3.95 11.12
N VAL A 99 -15.04 3.86 11.01
CA VAL A 99 -15.73 3.80 9.71
C VAL A 99 -15.49 5.07 8.91
N MET A 100 -15.54 6.23 9.57
CA MET A 100 -15.25 7.52 8.94
C MET A 100 -13.79 7.61 8.49
N ALA A 101 -12.83 7.18 9.32
CA ALA A 101 -11.42 7.08 8.96
C ALA A 101 -11.22 6.24 7.70
N ASN A 102 -11.82 5.04 7.68
CA ASN A 102 -11.69 4.15 6.54
C ASN A 102 -12.28 4.76 5.26
N ALA A 103 -13.42 5.45 5.36
CA ALA A 103 -13.99 6.17 4.23
C ALA A 103 -13.06 7.28 3.69
N MET A 104 -12.37 8.00 4.59
CA MET A 104 -11.36 8.99 4.20
C MET A 104 -10.14 8.32 3.54
N SER A 105 -9.68 7.19 4.07
CA SER A 105 -8.59 6.40 3.50
C SER A 105 -8.92 5.89 2.09
N VAL A 106 -10.15 5.47 1.82
CA VAL A 106 -10.62 5.08 0.47
C VAL A 106 -10.46 6.25 -0.50
N LEU A 107 -10.86 7.45 -0.06
CA LEU A 107 -10.76 8.65 -0.88
C LEU A 107 -9.30 9.02 -1.14
N ILE A 108 -8.43 9.00 -0.13
CA ILE A 108 -6.99 9.30 -0.28
C ILE A 108 -6.31 8.27 -1.17
N GLN A 109 -6.56 6.98 -0.95
CA GLN A 109 -5.92 5.91 -1.72
C GLN A 109 -6.38 5.88 -3.17
N TYR A 110 -7.66 6.15 -3.43
CA TYR A 110 -8.14 6.29 -4.80
C TYR A 110 -7.45 7.45 -5.54
N GLN A 111 -7.22 8.57 -4.86
CA GLN A 111 -6.53 9.71 -5.46
C GLN A 111 -5.06 9.43 -5.73
N SER A 112 -4.40 8.68 -4.85
CA SER A 112 -3.03 8.22 -5.07
C SER A 112 -2.93 7.30 -6.29
N ALA A 113 -3.81 6.30 -6.37
CA ALA A 113 -3.89 5.40 -7.52
C ALA A 113 -4.19 6.15 -8.82
N LYS A 114 -5.15 7.09 -8.79
CA LYS A 114 -5.49 7.95 -9.92
C LYS A 114 -4.30 8.78 -10.40
N LEU A 115 -3.51 9.32 -9.48
CA LEU A 115 -2.29 10.06 -9.81
C LEU A 115 -1.30 9.19 -10.57
N GLY A 116 -1.04 7.98 -10.08
CA GLY A 116 -0.22 6.99 -10.79
C GLY A 116 -0.74 6.72 -12.20
N ILE A 117 -2.01 6.29 -12.32
CA ILE A 117 -2.63 5.91 -13.60
C ILE A 117 -2.56 7.03 -14.65
N VAL A 118 -2.92 8.25 -14.26
CA VAL A 118 -3.06 9.37 -15.21
C VAL A 118 -1.70 9.91 -15.65
N THR A 119 -0.74 10.01 -14.72
CA THR A 119 0.57 10.62 -14.99
C THR A 119 1.62 9.62 -15.43
N GLY A 120 1.42 8.33 -15.13
CA GLY A 120 2.43 7.29 -15.30
C GLY A 120 3.65 7.46 -14.39
N GLN A 121 3.58 8.36 -13.40
CA GLN A 121 4.65 8.64 -12.45
C GLN A 121 4.14 8.43 -11.03
N SER A 122 5.01 8.02 -10.13
CA SER A 122 4.70 7.94 -8.71
C SER A 122 4.69 9.33 -8.06
N LEU A 123 4.01 9.45 -6.92
CA LEU A 123 3.99 10.71 -6.15
C LEU A 123 5.43 11.15 -5.76
N PRO A 124 6.33 10.26 -5.28
CA PRO A 124 7.73 10.62 -5.05
C PRO A 124 8.45 11.07 -6.32
N ALA A 125 8.23 10.43 -7.48
CA ALA A 125 8.85 10.84 -8.74
C ALA A 125 8.42 12.25 -9.17
N LEU A 126 7.12 12.57 -9.07
CA LEU A 126 6.59 13.90 -9.36
C LEU A 126 7.15 14.98 -8.41
N LEU A 127 7.29 14.64 -7.14
CA LEU A 127 7.95 15.49 -6.14
C LEU A 127 9.43 15.69 -6.48
N GLY A 128 10.15 14.61 -6.79
CA GLY A 128 11.57 14.64 -7.15
C GLY A 128 11.87 15.47 -8.39
N ASN A 129 10.96 15.47 -9.38
CA ASN A 129 11.05 16.24 -10.62
C ASN A 129 10.76 17.75 -10.45
N ARG A 130 9.96 18.13 -9.45
CA ARG A 130 9.52 19.53 -9.25
C ARG A 130 10.22 20.24 -8.08
N MET A 131 10.95 19.52 -7.23
CA MET A 131 11.63 20.11 -6.06
C MET A 131 13.11 20.42 -6.32
N ASN A 132 13.60 21.49 -5.69
CA ASN A 132 15.03 21.80 -5.66
C ASN A 132 15.83 20.71 -4.91
N PRO A 133 17.13 20.52 -5.21
CA PRO A 133 17.95 19.47 -4.60
C PRO A 133 17.93 19.44 -3.07
N GLY A 134 17.91 20.60 -2.41
CA GLY A 134 17.83 20.69 -0.95
C GLY A 134 16.47 20.27 -0.39
N GLY A 135 15.36 20.64 -1.05
CA GLY A 135 14.02 20.20 -0.65
C GLY A 135 13.83 18.70 -0.80
N ARG A 136 14.45 18.13 -1.85
CA ARG A 136 14.51 16.69 -2.10
C ARG A 136 15.19 15.94 -0.97
N LEU A 137 16.35 16.43 -0.49
CA LEU A 137 17.08 15.80 0.60
C LEU A 137 16.33 15.91 1.94
N LEU A 138 15.71 17.06 2.24
CA LEU A 138 14.94 17.25 3.47
C LEU A 138 13.70 16.35 3.51
N PHE A 139 12.99 16.24 2.38
CA PHE A 139 11.83 15.37 2.27
C PHE A 139 12.24 13.89 2.34
N PHE A 140 13.38 13.52 1.74
CA PHE A 140 13.94 12.18 1.91
C PHE A 140 14.26 11.87 3.37
N ALA A 141 14.94 12.79 4.08
CA ALA A 141 15.28 12.60 5.49
C ALA A 141 14.01 12.42 6.35
N GLN A 142 12.96 13.20 6.06
CA GLN A 142 11.67 13.06 6.73
C GLN A 142 11.02 11.70 6.44
N ALA A 143 11.02 11.25 5.18
CA ALA A 143 10.44 9.97 4.79
C ALA A 143 11.21 8.79 5.41
N GLU A 144 12.53 8.89 5.51
CA GLU A 144 13.38 7.88 6.15
C GLU A 144 13.08 7.76 7.65
N VAL A 145 12.89 8.88 8.34
CA VAL A 145 12.49 8.90 9.76
C VAL A 145 11.12 8.24 9.97
N ILE A 146 10.17 8.44 9.05
CA ILE A 146 8.86 7.78 9.08
C ILE A 146 8.98 6.29 8.78
N ALA A 147 9.84 5.90 7.84
CA ALA A 147 10.10 4.52 7.53
C ALA A 147 10.68 3.78 8.75
N ILE A 148 11.66 4.37 9.44
CA ILE A 148 12.21 3.84 10.70
C ILE A 148 11.13 3.70 11.77
N ALA A 149 10.25 4.69 11.94
CA ALA A 149 9.17 4.65 12.92
C ALA A 149 8.12 3.57 12.59
N THR A 150 7.85 3.35 11.31
CA THR A 150 6.95 2.28 10.84
C THR A 150 7.58 0.91 11.10
N ASP A 151 8.84 0.73 10.68
CA ASP A 151 9.61 -0.50 10.92
C ASP A 151 9.72 -0.83 12.41
N LEU A 152 9.89 0.18 13.26
CA LEU A 152 9.90 0.00 14.71
C LEU A 152 8.59 -0.61 15.21
N ALA A 153 7.44 -0.10 14.75
CA ALA A 153 6.15 -0.62 15.16
C ALA A 153 5.93 -2.07 14.70
N GLU A 154 6.35 -2.39 13.48
CA GLU A 154 6.21 -3.72 12.90
C GLU A 154 7.15 -4.74 13.56
N VAL A 155 8.40 -4.34 13.84
CA VAL A 155 9.38 -5.18 14.53
C VAL A 155 8.90 -5.44 15.96
N ILE A 156 8.39 -4.44 16.67
CA ILE A 156 7.79 -4.62 18.01
C ILE A 156 6.61 -5.60 17.94
N GLY A 157 5.66 -5.37 17.03
CA GLY A 157 4.49 -6.23 16.86
C GLY A 157 4.85 -7.68 16.58
N GLY A 158 5.82 -7.92 15.68
CA GLY A 158 6.27 -9.26 15.33
C GLY A 158 7.07 -9.92 16.45
N SER A 159 7.86 -9.13 17.20
CA SER A 159 8.58 -9.60 18.38
C SER A 159 7.63 -10.07 19.47
N ILE A 160 6.57 -9.29 19.72
CA ILE A 160 5.50 -9.63 20.67
C ILE A 160 4.79 -10.90 20.21
N ALA A 161 4.42 -11.00 18.93
CA ALA A 161 3.80 -12.21 18.39
C ALA A 161 4.67 -13.46 18.61
N LEU A 162 5.97 -13.38 18.32
CA LEU A 162 6.91 -14.49 18.53
C LEU A 162 7.15 -14.81 20.01
N ASN A 163 7.17 -13.81 20.87
CA ASN A 163 7.24 -14.01 22.32
C ASN A 163 6.01 -14.81 22.81
N LEU A 164 4.82 -14.45 22.33
CA LEU A 164 3.58 -15.12 22.72
C LEU A 164 3.45 -16.54 22.14
N LEU A 165 3.95 -16.78 20.93
CA LEU A 165 3.90 -18.09 20.26
C LEU A 165 4.94 -19.09 20.78
N PHE A 166 6.17 -18.62 21.02
CA PHE A 166 7.34 -19.48 21.26
C PHE A 166 8.09 -19.15 22.55
N GLY A 167 7.67 -18.14 23.32
CA GLY A 167 8.37 -17.70 24.53
C GLY A 167 9.71 -17.00 24.25
N LEU A 168 9.94 -16.53 23.01
CA LEU A 168 11.22 -15.96 22.61
C LEU A 168 11.44 -14.55 23.19
N PRO A 169 12.67 -14.17 23.56
CA PRO A 169 12.98 -12.80 23.95
C PRO A 169 12.66 -11.80 22.82
N LEU A 170 12.13 -10.62 23.16
CA LEU A 170 11.69 -9.62 22.18
C LEU A 170 12.78 -9.27 21.15
N PHE A 171 14.02 -9.09 21.57
CA PHE A 171 15.11 -8.79 20.65
C PHE A 171 15.39 -9.92 19.64
N VAL A 172 15.34 -11.18 20.10
CA VAL A 172 15.51 -12.35 19.22
C VAL A 172 14.34 -12.43 18.24
N GLY A 173 13.11 -12.16 18.73
CA GLY A 173 11.94 -12.02 17.89
C GLY A 173 12.12 -10.96 16.79
N GLY A 174 12.61 -9.77 17.16
CA GLY A 174 12.85 -8.69 16.20
C GLY A 174 13.90 -9.05 15.14
N CYS A 175 14.98 -9.72 15.53
CA CYS A 175 15.98 -10.23 14.61
C CYS A 175 15.40 -11.27 13.63
N ILE A 176 14.54 -12.17 14.12
CA ILE A 176 13.86 -13.18 13.28
C ILE A 176 12.91 -12.50 12.29
N ILE A 177 12.08 -11.56 12.74
CA ILE A 177 11.17 -10.80 11.88
C ILE A 177 11.94 -10.04 10.81
N GLY A 178 13.03 -9.35 11.20
CA GLY A 178 13.90 -8.65 10.28
C GLY A 178 14.54 -9.58 9.23
N ALA A 179 14.98 -10.77 9.64
CA ALA A 179 15.55 -11.76 8.73
C ALA A 179 14.49 -12.31 7.75
N ILE A 180 13.33 -12.73 8.25
CA ILE A 180 12.24 -13.28 7.43
C ILE A 180 11.71 -12.21 6.47
N SER A 181 11.48 -10.99 6.93
CA SER A 181 11.01 -9.90 6.07
C SER A 181 12.03 -9.59 4.97
N THR A 182 13.33 -9.57 5.29
CA THR A 182 14.40 -9.40 4.29
C THR A 182 14.40 -10.51 3.23
N VAL A 183 14.13 -11.76 3.62
CA VAL A 183 13.96 -12.86 2.67
C VAL A 183 12.74 -12.66 1.79
N LEU A 184 11.63 -12.17 2.37
CA LEU A 184 10.42 -11.82 1.61
C LEU A 184 10.71 -10.78 0.52
N LEU A 185 11.57 -9.80 0.81
CA LEU A 185 11.97 -8.76 -0.16
C LEU A 185 12.69 -9.33 -1.38
N ARG A 186 13.33 -10.51 -1.27
CA ARG A 186 14.04 -11.13 -2.42
C ARG A 186 13.09 -11.53 -3.55
N PHE A 187 11.80 -11.63 -3.25
CA PHE A 187 10.75 -11.90 -4.23
C PHE A 187 10.16 -10.63 -4.87
N GLN A 188 10.66 -9.44 -4.53
CA GLN A 188 10.19 -8.17 -5.08
C GLN A 188 10.90 -7.82 -6.39
N GLY A 189 10.15 -7.24 -7.34
CA GLY A 189 10.67 -6.72 -8.60
C GLY A 189 10.54 -7.65 -9.82
N GLY A 190 10.34 -7.02 -10.98
CA GLY A 190 10.30 -7.68 -12.30
C GLY A 190 9.23 -8.77 -12.42
N HIS A 191 9.59 -9.91 -13.03
CA HIS A 191 8.69 -11.05 -13.23
C HIS A 191 8.12 -11.65 -11.93
N THR A 192 8.74 -11.37 -10.78
CA THR A 192 8.36 -11.91 -9.46
C THR A 192 7.37 -11.02 -8.71
N GLN A 193 7.05 -9.82 -9.21
CA GLN A 193 6.09 -8.90 -8.59
C GLN A 193 4.73 -9.56 -8.32
N ARG A 194 4.23 -10.36 -9.27
CA ARG A 194 2.97 -11.10 -9.09
C ARG A 194 3.04 -12.14 -7.98
N THR A 195 4.22 -12.70 -7.71
CA THR A 195 4.43 -13.63 -6.60
C THR A 195 4.42 -12.88 -5.28
N PHE A 196 5.06 -11.70 -5.24
CA PHE A 196 5.02 -10.81 -4.07
C PHE A 196 3.58 -10.38 -3.74
N GLU A 197 2.82 -9.87 -4.71
CA GLU A 197 1.41 -9.49 -4.51
C GLU A 197 0.58 -10.66 -3.96
N LYS A 198 0.71 -11.86 -4.55
CA LYS A 198 -0.01 -13.06 -4.07
C LYS A 198 0.39 -13.46 -2.65
N LEU A 199 1.67 -13.33 -2.30
CA LEU A 199 2.17 -13.65 -0.98
C LEU A 199 1.61 -12.68 0.07
N ILE A 200 1.60 -11.39 -0.23
CA ILE A 200 1.02 -10.34 0.61
C ILE A 200 -0.50 -10.53 0.76
N ILE A 201 -1.21 -10.87 -0.33
CA ILE A 201 -2.64 -11.19 -0.28
C ILE A 201 -2.89 -12.43 0.59
N ALA A 202 -2.04 -13.45 0.51
CA ALA A 202 -2.16 -14.65 1.36
C ALA A 202 -1.94 -14.29 2.84
N LEU A 203 -0.95 -13.46 3.16
CA LEU A 203 -0.75 -12.94 4.52
C LEU A 203 -1.96 -12.11 4.99
N LEU A 204 -2.52 -11.25 4.14
CA LEU A 204 -3.74 -10.50 4.45
C LEU A 204 -4.93 -11.40 4.77
N LEU A 205 -5.08 -12.51 4.06
CA LEU A 205 -6.11 -13.51 4.39
C LEU A 205 -5.85 -14.15 5.76
N VAL A 206 -4.60 -14.51 6.07
CA VAL A 206 -4.23 -15.03 7.40
C VAL A 206 -4.55 -14.02 8.50
N ILE A 207 -4.24 -12.75 8.30
CA ILE A 207 -4.58 -11.65 9.22
C ILE A 207 -6.10 -11.56 9.41
N THR A 208 -6.84 -11.56 8.29
CA THR A 208 -8.30 -11.46 8.27
C THR A 208 -8.94 -12.60 9.06
N PHE A 209 -8.55 -13.86 8.78
CA PHE A 209 -9.04 -15.01 9.53
C PHE A 209 -8.59 -14.96 10.99
N GLY A 210 -7.36 -14.53 11.25
CA GLY A 210 -6.78 -14.42 12.58
C GLY A 210 -7.60 -13.52 13.51
N PHE A 211 -7.98 -12.35 13.02
CA PHE A 211 -8.69 -11.35 13.83
C PHE A 211 -10.21 -11.53 13.82
N ILE A 212 -10.80 -11.99 12.71
CA ILE A 212 -12.24 -12.24 12.65
C ILE A 212 -12.64 -13.51 13.44
N ALA A 213 -11.76 -14.52 13.54
CA ALA A 213 -12.05 -15.72 14.31
C ALA A 213 -12.39 -15.42 15.79
N GLY A 214 -11.70 -14.45 16.41
CA GLY A 214 -12.02 -14.02 17.78
C GLY A 214 -13.44 -13.46 17.90
N LEU A 215 -13.89 -12.71 16.89
CA LEU A 215 -15.24 -12.11 16.85
C LEU A 215 -16.34 -13.17 16.74
N PHE A 216 -16.09 -14.28 16.04
CA PHE A 216 -17.09 -15.36 15.93
C PHE A 216 -17.31 -16.10 17.24
N VAL A 217 -16.31 -16.14 18.12
CA VAL A 217 -16.40 -16.87 19.39
C VAL A 217 -16.99 -16.02 20.50
N ALA A 218 -16.69 -14.72 20.54
CA ALA A 218 -17.43 -13.75 21.34
C ALA A 218 -18.15 -12.75 20.43
N PRO A 219 -19.30 -13.13 19.82
CA PRO A 219 -20.04 -12.23 18.97
C PRO A 219 -20.48 -11.01 19.78
N PRO A 220 -20.13 -9.78 19.35
CA PRO A 220 -20.55 -8.57 20.03
C PRO A 220 -22.07 -8.41 19.87
N ASP A 221 -22.71 -7.82 20.88
CA ASP A 221 -24.14 -7.51 20.84
C ASP A 221 -24.44 -6.57 19.66
N PRO A 222 -25.23 -6.99 18.65
CA PRO A 222 -25.53 -6.18 17.47
C PRO A 222 -26.14 -4.82 17.82
N ALA A 223 -26.89 -4.73 18.93
CA ALA A 223 -27.48 -3.47 19.37
C ALA A 223 -26.42 -2.46 19.82
N GLN A 224 -25.35 -2.91 20.47
CA GLN A 224 -24.25 -2.07 20.93
C GLN A 224 -23.34 -1.64 19.77
N VAL A 225 -23.13 -2.53 18.80
CA VAL A 225 -22.40 -2.20 17.55
C VAL A 225 -23.14 -1.13 16.76
N LEU A 226 -24.46 -1.28 16.59
CA LEU A 226 -25.30 -0.30 15.91
C LEU A 226 -25.36 1.03 16.69
N GLY A 227 -25.38 0.97 18.02
CA GLY A 227 -25.26 2.16 18.88
C GLY A 227 -23.93 2.89 18.69
N GLY A 228 -22.83 2.16 18.55
CA GLY A 228 -21.48 2.69 18.30
C GLY A 228 -21.28 3.33 16.92
N LEU A 229 -22.14 2.99 15.95
CA LEU A 229 -22.17 3.64 14.64
C LEU A 229 -22.83 5.03 14.69
N VAL A 230 -23.56 5.36 15.76
CA VAL A 230 -24.17 6.68 15.92
C VAL A 230 -23.14 7.63 16.54
N PRO A 231 -22.82 8.76 15.88
CA PRO A 231 -21.83 9.70 16.39
C PRO A 231 -22.30 10.34 17.71
N HIS A 232 -21.75 9.87 18.83
CA HIS A 232 -21.92 10.44 20.15
C HIS A 232 -20.55 10.60 20.81
N PHE A 233 -20.31 11.77 21.40
CA PHE A 233 -19.13 12.06 22.22
C PHE A 233 -19.57 12.24 23.66
N THR A 234 -19.06 11.41 24.57
CA THR A 234 -19.44 11.47 25.99
C THR A 234 -18.50 12.36 26.80
N THR A 235 -17.21 12.43 26.44
CA THR A 235 -16.19 13.23 27.15
C THR A 235 -15.16 13.85 26.20
N THR A 236 -14.42 14.86 26.69
CA THR A 236 -13.29 15.47 25.96
C THR A 236 -12.21 14.43 25.60
N ASP A 237 -11.94 13.47 26.48
CA ASP A 237 -10.96 12.40 26.24
C ASP A 237 -11.38 11.48 25.09
N SER A 238 -12.68 11.24 24.90
CA SER A 238 -13.20 10.51 23.74
C SER A 238 -12.97 11.25 22.42
N VAL A 239 -13.04 12.58 22.41
CA VAL A 239 -12.73 13.39 21.21
C VAL A 239 -11.24 13.30 20.89
N LEU A 240 -10.39 13.35 21.92
CA LEU A 240 -8.93 13.28 21.77
C LEU A 240 -8.49 11.89 21.25
N MET A 241 -9.09 10.81 21.74
CA MET A 241 -8.80 9.46 21.24
C MET A 241 -9.46 9.15 19.90
N ALA A 242 -10.64 9.71 19.62
CA ALA A 242 -11.17 9.69 18.25
C ALA A 242 -10.20 10.37 17.28
N SER A 243 -9.60 11.49 17.71
CA SER A 243 -8.59 12.20 16.92
C SER A 243 -7.31 11.38 16.74
N SER A 244 -6.85 10.68 17.78
CA SER A 244 -5.68 9.81 17.70
C SER A 244 -5.92 8.62 16.77
N MET A 245 -7.08 7.99 16.85
CA MET A 245 -7.46 6.85 16.01
C MET A 245 -7.58 7.28 14.54
N LEU A 246 -8.23 8.42 14.25
CA LEU A 246 -8.27 8.99 12.90
C LEU A 246 -6.86 9.30 12.37
N GLY A 247 -5.99 9.89 13.20
CA GLY A 247 -4.61 10.20 12.83
C GLY A 247 -3.79 8.96 12.50
N ALA A 248 -3.88 7.92 13.34
CA ALA A 248 -3.16 6.66 13.17
C ALA A 248 -3.57 5.87 11.91
N THR A 249 -4.83 5.99 11.47
CA THR A 249 -5.30 5.22 10.31
C THR A 249 -4.69 5.66 8.98
N VAL A 250 -4.12 6.86 8.86
CA VAL A 250 -3.62 7.36 7.57
C VAL A 250 -2.11 7.17 7.48
N MET A 251 -1.67 6.22 6.66
CA MET A 251 -0.25 5.89 6.50
C MET A 251 0.36 6.54 5.26
N PRO A 252 1.34 7.47 5.42
CA PRO A 252 1.95 8.20 4.30
C PRO A 252 2.63 7.29 3.28
N HIS A 253 3.36 6.28 3.76
CA HIS A 253 4.09 5.34 2.90
C HIS A 253 3.14 4.50 2.03
N ALA A 254 1.94 4.18 2.53
CA ALA A 254 0.91 3.50 1.75
C ALA A 254 0.37 4.39 0.62
N ILE A 255 0.34 5.72 0.82
CA ILE A 255 -0.03 6.68 -0.23
C ILE A 255 1.04 6.64 -1.34
N TYR A 256 2.32 6.80 -1.00
CA TYR A 256 3.40 6.79 -1.98
C TYR A 256 3.43 5.46 -2.77
N LEU A 257 3.39 4.34 -2.05
CA LEU A 257 3.49 3.02 -2.64
C LEU A 257 2.36 2.71 -3.61
N HIS A 258 1.12 3.07 -3.27
CA HIS A 258 -0.02 2.77 -4.13
C HIS A 258 0.06 3.51 -5.48
N SER A 259 0.60 4.72 -5.51
CA SER A 259 0.83 5.44 -6.77
C SER A 259 1.83 4.72 -7.70
N THR A 260 2.78 3.96 -7.13
CA THR A 260 3.79 3.20 -7.86
C THR A 260 3.30 1.82 -8.26
N LEU A 261 2.66 1.08 -7.35
CA LEU A 261 2.14 -0.26 -7.61
C LEU A 261 1.22 -0.29 -8.83
N VAL A 262 0.43 0.77 -9.04
CA VAL A 262 -0.46 0.86 -10.20
C VAL A 262 0.29 1.13 -11.50
N ASN A 263 1.47 1.77 -11.45
CA ASN A 263 2.34 1.96 -12.61
C ASN A 263 3.09 0.66 -12.96
N ASP A 264 3.67 0.01 -11.96
CA ASP A 264 4.45 -1.24 -12.12
C ASP A 264 3.58 -2.39 -12.65
N HIS A 265 2.28 -2.35 -12.38
CA HIS A 265 1.33 -3.35 -12.89
C HIS A 265 1.31 -3.45 -14.43
N PHE A 266 1.64 -2.37 -15.13
CA PHE A 266 1.57 -2.29 -16.61
C PHE A 266 2.93 -2.20 -17.30
N ASP A 267 4.02 -2.20 -16.54
CA ASP A 267 5.37 -2.13 -17.08
C ASP A 267 5.68 -3.45 -17.81
N GLY A 268 5.63 -3.42 -19.15
CA GLY A 268 5.78 -4.58 -20.04
C GLY A 268 4.50 -5.05 -20.76
N SER A 269 3.35 -4.40 -20.61
CA SER A 269 2.15 -4.69 -21.41
C SER A 269 2.11 -3.86 -22.72
N THR A 270 1.99 -4.51 -23.87
CA THR A 270 1.98 -3.88 -25.21
C THR A 270 0.71 -3.06 -25.51
N VAL A 271 -0.32 -3.13 -24.66
CA VAL A 271 -1.57 -2.38 -24.81
C VAL A 271 -2.08 -1.97 -23.41
N ARG A 272 -1.85 -0.72 -23.01
CA ARG A 272 -2.51 -0.16 -21.82
C ARG A 272 -4.02 -0.05 -22.09
N PRO A 273 -4.90 -0.65 -21.27
CA PRO A 273 -6.33 -0.38 -21.36
C PRO A 273 -6.60 1.13 -21.25
N GLY A 274 -7.70 1.62 -21.85
CA GLY A 274 -8.02 3.04 -21.77
C GLY A 274 -8.13 3.52 -20.32
N ILE A 275 -7.56 4.70 -20.01
CA ILE A 275 -7.48 5.31 -18.66
C ILE A 275 -8.82 5.23 -17.89
N LYS A 276 -9.95 5.42 -18.59
CA LYS A 276 -11.31 5.25 -18.04
C LYS A 276 -11.54 3.92 -17.33
N ARG A 277 -11.10 2.83 -17.97
CA ARG A 277 -11.29 1.47 -17.49
C ARG A 277 -10.33 1.16 -16.33
N GLU A 278 -9.10 1.65 -16.40
CA GLU A 278 -8.11 1.51 -15.33
C GLU A 278 -8.57 2.25 -14.07
N LEU A 279 -9.05 3.49 -14.21
CA LEU A 279 -9.60 4.25 -13.09
C LEU A 279 -10.83 3.58 -12.47
N PHE A 280 -11.70 2.98 -13.29
CA PHE A 280 -12.86 2.25 -12.78
C PHE A 280 -12.47 0.96 -12.05
N ALA A 281 -11.50 0.22 -12.61
CA ALA A 281 -10.98 -0.99 -11.97
C ALA A 281 -10.27 -0.66 -10.65
N ALA A 282 -9.38 0.34 -10.65
CA ALA A 282 -8.70 0.82 -9.45
C ALA A 282 -9.68 1.31 -8.39
N LYS A 283 -10.76 2.01 -8.78
CA LYS A 283 -11.82 2.40 -7.85
C LYS A 283 -12.44 1.19 -7.14
N ILE A 284 -12.79 0.15 -7.89
CA ILE A 284 -13.37 -1.07 -7.33
C ILE A 284 -12.35 -1.78 -6.43
N ASP A 285 -11.09 -1.87 -6.87
CA ASP A 285 -10.00 -2.50 -6.13
C ASP A 285 -9.74 -1.81 -4.79
N VAL A 286 -9.58 -0.48 -4.78
CA VAL A 286 -9.40 0.33 -3.56
C VAL A 286 -10.57 0.15 -2.60
N ILE A 287 -11.82 0.19 -3.10
CA ILE A 287 -13.00 0.05 -2.26
C ILE A 287 -13.03 -1.33 -1.58
N TRP A 288 -12.81 -2.42 -2.33
CA TRP A 288 -12.83 -3.77 -1.76
C TRP A 288 -11.66 -4.01 -0.81
N ALA A 289 -10.46 -3.59 -1.18
CA ALA A 289 -9.26 -3.78 -0.37
C ALA A 289 -9.36 -3.05 0.97
N LEU A 290 -9.80 -1.79 0.98
CA LEU A 290 -9.98 -1.04 2.23
C LEU A 290 -11.25 -1.40 2.99
N LEU A 291 -12.30 -1.90 2.32
CA LEU A 291 -13.45 -2.47 3.04
C LEU A 291 -13.02 -3.73 3.81
N LEU A 292 -12.18 -4.58 3.21
CA LEU A 292 -11.58 -5.71 3.90
C LEU A 292 -10.73 -5.26 5.09
N ALA A 293 -9.76 -4.37 4.88
CA ALA A 293 -8.90 -3.85 5.95
C ALA A 293 -9.70 -3.20 7.07
N GLY A 294 -10.71 -2.38 6.74
CA GLY A 294 -11.58 -1.77 7.73
C GLY A 294 -12.47 -2.74 8.47
N THR A 295 -12.92 -3.82 7.82
CA THR A 295 -13.66 -4.91 8.50
C THR A 295 -12.77 -5.58 9.54
N VAL A 296 -11.49 -5.79 9.21
CA VAL A 296 -10.52 -6.35 10.14
C VAL A 296 -10.25 -5.40 11.32
N ASN A 297 -10.03 -4.12 11.06
CA ASN A 297 -9.85 -3.11 12.10
C ASN A 297 -11.10 -2.99 13.00
N LEU A 298 -12.28 -3.08 12.41
CA LEU A 298 -13.54 -3.08 13.16
C LEU A 298 -13.66 -4.33 14.02
N ALA A 299 -13.34 -5.51 13.49
CA ALA A 299 -13.34 -6.75 14.27
C ALA A 299 -12.40 -6.67 15.47
N LEU A 300 -11.21 -6.09 15.32
CA LEU A 300 -10.26 -5.87 16.41
C LEU A 300 -10.82 -4.92 17.49
N LEU A 301 -11.38 -3.79 17.08
CA LEU A 301 -11.97 -2.83 18.00
C LEU A 301 -13.14 -3.47 18.77
N LEU A 302 -14.02 -4.19 18.07
CA LEU A 302 -15.18 -4.85 18.68
C LEU A 302 -14.76 -5.99 19.62
N LEU A 303 -13.73 -6.76 19.26
CA LEU A 303 -13.14 -7.79 20.11
C LEU A 303 -12.57 -7.18 21.40
N ALA A 304 -11.87 -6.05 21.29
CA ALA A 304 -11.37 -5.34 22.45
C ALA A 304 -12.50 -4.74 23.30
N ALA A 305 -13.51 -4.16 22.66
CA ALA A 305 -14.67 -3.62 23.35
C ALA A 305 -15.49 -4.68 24.10
N SER A 306 -15.54 -5.93 23.62
CA SER A 306 -16.29 -7.00 24.27
C SER A 306 -15.47 -7.79 25.29
N ALA A 307 -14.18 -8.04 25.03
CA ALA A 307 -13.34 -8.89 25.86
C ALA A 307 -12.50 -8.12 26.90
N LEU A 308 -12.13 -6.87 26.61
CA LEU A 308 -11.14 -6.11 27.38
C LEU A 308 -11.72 -4.92 28.15
N HIS A 309 -12.96 -4.53 27.84
CA HIS A 309 -13.57 -3.34 28.42
C HIS A 309 -13.75 -3.46 29.94
N GLY A 310 -13.05 -2.59 30.67
CA GLY A 310 -13.07 -2.54 32.14
C GLY A 310 -12.00 -3.40 32.84
N MET A 311 -11.08 -4.03 32.10
CA MET A 311 -9.93 -4.73 32.67
C MET A 311 -8.70 -3.81 32.82
N PRO A 312 -7.99 -3.83 33.97
CA PRO A 312 -6.72 -3.13 34.14
C PRO A 312 -5.61 -3.74 33.26
N ASP A 313 -4.61 -2.94 32.90
CA ASP A 313 -3.41 -3.32 32.10
C ASP A 313 -3.65 -3.78 30.64
N THR A 314 -4.77 -3.36 30.03
CA THR A 314 -5.13 -3.70 28.63
C THR A 314 -4.59 -2.73 27.58
N ASP A 315 -3.77 -1.76 27.98
CA ASP A 315 -3.21 -0.73 27.11
C ASP A 315 -2.04 -1.23 26.24
N THR A 316 -1.56 -2.45 26.48
CA THR A 316 -0.45 -3.07 25.75
C THR A 316 -0.93 -4.22 24.88
N ILE A 317 -0.24 -4.50 23.76
CA ILE A 317 -0.56 -5.64 22.88
C ILE A 317 -0.47 -6.97 23.65
N GLU A 318 0.52 -7.08 24.55
CA GLU A 318 0.73 -8.26 25.42
C GLU A 318 -0.45 -8.43 26.39
N GLY A 319 -0.82 -7.37 27.11
CA GLY A 319 -1.96 -7.39 28.04
C GLY A 319 -3.27 -7.70 27.33
N ALA A 320 -3.46 -7.14 26.13
CA ALA A 320 -4.62 -7.43 25.30
C ALA A 320 -4.70 -8.89 24.87
N GLN A 321 -3.57 -9.49 24.47
CA GLN A 321 -3.55 -10.89 24.09
C GLN A 321 -3.77 -11.81 25.30
N HIS A 322 -3.18 -11.50 26.46
CA HIS A 322 -3.39 -12.28 27.68
C HIS A 322 -4.84 -12.26 28.12
N ALA A 323 -5.51 -11.11 28.05
CA ALA A 323 -6.94 -11.02 28.34
C ALA A 323 -7.79 -11.71 27.26
N VAL A 324 -7.40 -11.67 25.97
CA VAL A 324 -8.01 -12.51 24.93
C VAL A 324 -7.86 -13.99 25.27
N VAL A 325 -6.68 -14.48 25.66
CA VAL A 325 -6.48 -15.88 26.07
C VAL A 325 -7.35 -16.24 27.27
N HIS A 326 -7.47 -15.33 28.24
CA HIS A 326 -8.24 -15.57 29.45
C HIS A 326 -9.75 -15.61 29.18
N VAL A 327 -10.26 -14.76 28.29
CA VAL A 327 -11.70 -14.63 28.00
C VAL A 327 -12.17 -15.57 26.87
N LEU A 328 -11.38 -15.69 25.81
CA LEU A 328 -11.72 -16.41 24.57
C LEU A 328 -11.03 -17.79 24.47
N GLY A 329 -10.03 -18.04 25.31
CA GLY A 329 -9.31 -19.31 25.38
C GLY A 329 -8.01 -19.34 24.58
N PRO A 330 -7.15 -20.35 24.87
CA PRO A 330 -5.78 -20.42 24.34
C PRO A 330 -5.71 -20.59 22.83
N VAL A 331 -6.70 -21.26 22.21
CA VAL A 331 -6.74 -21.47 20.76
C VAL A 331 -6.86 -20.13 20.02
N ILE A 332 -7.70 -19.23 20.52
CA ILE A 332 -7.94 -17.92 19.90
C ILE A 332 -6.75 -17.00 20.12
N GLY A 333 -6.12 -17.05 21.30
CA GLY A 333 -4.88 -16.33 21.56
C GLY A 333 -3.76 -16.73 20.59
N THR A 334 -3.63 -18.02 20.24
CA THR A 334 -2.65 -18.48 19.25
C THR A 334 -2.99 -17.99 17.84
N ILE A 335 -4.27 -18.08 17.44
CA ILE A 335 -4.73 -17.59 16.13
C ILE A 335 -4.50 -16.07 16.00
N PHE A 336 -4.75 -15.32 17.07
CA PHE A 336 -4.48 -13.89 17.16
C PHE A 336 -2.98 -13.59 17.00
N SER A 337 -2.10 -14.31 17.71
CA SER A 337 -0.65 -14.16 17.59
C SER A 337 -0.16 -14.49 16.18
N ILE A 338 -0.73 -15.49 15.50
CA ILE A 338 -0.42 -15.80 14.09
C ILE A 338 -0.85 -14.64 13.18
N GLY A 339 -2.03 -14.07 13.41
CA GLY A 339 -2.52 -12.89 12.69
C GLY A 339 -1.59 -11.68 12.86
N LEU A 340 -1.17 -11.40 14.10
CA LEU A 340 -0.23 -10.32 14.42
C LEU A 340 1.15 -10.55 13.77
N LEU A 341 1.62 -11.80 13.76
CA LEU A 341 2.87 -12.18 13.09
C LEU A 341 2.79 -11.94 11.58
N ALA A 342 1.70 -12.38 10.95
CA ALA A 342 1.47 -12.20 9.52
C ALA A 342 1.37 -10.72 9.15
N SER A 343 0.67 -9.92 9.97
CA SER A 343 0.56 -8.46 9.86
C SER A 343 1.92 -7.79 9.90
N SER A 344 2.74 -8.15 10.88
CA SER A 344 4.09 -7.61 11.04
C SER A 344 4.95 -7.90 9.81
N LEU A 345 5.02 -9.17 9.38
CA LEU A 345 5.82 -9.57 8.21
C LEU A 345 5.36 -8.88 6.92
N SER A 346 4.04 -8.81 6.71
CA SER A 346 3.45 -8.26 5.50
C SER A 346 3.68 -6.75 5.41
N SER A 347 3.41 -6.01 6.48
CA SER A 347 3.59 -4.56 6.52
C SER A 347 5.06 -4.18 6.37
N THR A 348 5.96 -4.91 7.04
CA THR A 348 7.42 -4.74 6.93
C THR A 348 7.94 -4.80 5.49
N SER A 349 7.44 -5.78 4.73
CA SER A 349 7.84 -5.91 3.33
C SER A 349 7.28 -4.81 2.44
N VAL A 350 6.07 -4.35 2.72
CA VAL A 350 5.40 -3.24 2.03
C VAL A 350 6.07 -1.91 2.36
N GLY A 351 6.43 -1.65 3.62
CA GLY A 351 7.13 -0.45 4.07
C GLY A 351 8.52 -0.31 3.45
N THR A 352 9.27 -1.39 3.35
CA THR A 352 10.59 -1.36 2.70
C THR A 352 10.48 -1.05 1.20
N TYR A 353 9.45 -1.58 0.53
CA TYR A 353 9.20 -1.27 -0.88
C TYR A 353 8.78 0.18 -1.09
N ALA A 354 7.94 0.73 -0.19
CA ALA A 354 7.63 2.15 -0.17
C ALA A 354 8.89 3.01 0.02
N GLY A 355 9.80 2.60 0.92
CA GLY A 355 11.09 3.27 1.15
C GLY A 355 12.00 3.29 -0.07
N GLN A 356 12.15 2.15 -0.76
CA GLN A 356 12.92 2.08 -2.01
C GLN A 356 12.34 3.02 -3.06
N GLU A 357 11.01 3.05 -3.20
CA GLU A 357 10.34 3.87 -4.18
C GLU A 357 10.46 5.37 -3.87
N ILE A 358 10.40 5.75 -2.60
CA ILE A 358 10.68 7.12 -2.18
C ILE A 358 12.11 7.50 -2.55
N MET A 359 13.08 6.63 -2.29
CA MET A 359 14.48 6.91 -2.63
C MET A 359 14.71 6.99 -4.14
N HIS A 360 14.11 6.07 -4.92
CA HIS A 360 14.22 6.06 -6.37
C HIS A 360 13.52 7.30 -6.98
N GLY A 361 12.25 7.54 -6.66
CA GLY A 361 11.50 8.66 -7.22
C GLY A 361 11.99 10.04 -6.75
N LEU A 362 12.40 10.15 -5.48
CA LEU A 362 12.82 11.44 -4.92
C LEU A 362 14.30 11.70 -5.20
N LEU A 363 15.21 10.79 -4.83
CA LEU A 363 16.65 11.02 -4.97
C LEU A 363 17.24 10.59 -6.31
N HIS A 364 16.52 9.83 -7.13
CA HIS A 364 17.03 9.21 -8.36
C HIS A 364 18.24 8.30 -8.09
N VAL A 365 18.25 7.65 -6.92
CA VAL A 365 19.29 6.72 -6.50
C VAL A 365 18.72 5.32 -6.50
N ASP A 366 19.32 4.46 -7.33
CA ASP A 366 19.03 3.02 -7.35
C ASP A 366 19.79 2.33 -6.21
N ALA A 367 19.36 2.53 -4.97
CA ALA A 367 19.93 1.76 -3.87
C ALA A 367 19.26 0.39 -3.75
N PRO A 368 20.04 -0.65 -3.43
CA PRO A 368 19.54 -2.01 -3.39
C PRO A 368 18.60 -2.20 -2.19
N MET A 369 17.56 -3.02 -2.38
CA MET A 369 16.53 -3.29 -1.37
C MET A 369 17.06 -3.66 0.03
N TRP A 370 18.13 -4.46 0.08
CA TRP A 370 18.75 -4.86 1.33
C TRP A 370 19.39 -3.68 2.08
N ALA A 371 19.86 -2.65 1.37
CA ALA A 371 20.47 -1.49 2.00
C ALA A 371 19.40 -0.61 2.66
N CYS A 372 18.30 -0.30 1.96
CA CYS A 372 17.14 0.36 2.58
C CYS A 372 16.68 -0.39 3.82
N ARG A 373 16.58 -1.72 3.72
CA ARG A 373 16.14 -2.55 4.83
C ARG A 373 17.06 -2.45 6.05
N ILE A 374 18.38 -2.50 5.85
CA ILE A 374 19.35 -2.40 6.95
C ILE A 374 19.27 -1.01 7.59
N ILE A 375 19.13 0.05 6.79
CA ILE A 375 19.07 1.43 7.29
C ILE A 375 17.81 1.66 8.14
N THR A 376 16.68 1.04 7.82
CA THR A 376 15.45 1.16 8.62
C THR A 376 15.40 0.18 9.80
N LEU A 377 15.82 -1.07 9.60
CA LEU A 377 15.75 -2.13 10.61
C LEU A 377 16.75 -1.97 11.75
N VAL A 378 17.99 -1.57 11.46
CA VAL A 378 19.04 -1.48 12.49
C VAL A 378 18.67 -0.44 13.57
N PRO A 379 18.26 0.79 13.23
CA PRO A 379 17.78 1.75 14.23
C PRO A 379 16.58 1.23 15.00
N ALA A 380 15.62 0.57 14.34
CA ALA A 380 14.46 -0.02 15.01
C ALA A 380 14.87 -1.09 16.05
N LEU A 381 15.81 -1.98 15.71
CA LEU A 381 16.33 -3.00 16.63
C LEU A 381 17.14 -2.39 17.79
N VAL A 382 17.90 -1.33 17.53
CA VAL A 382 18.63 -0.59 18.58
C VAL A 382 17.64 0.05 19.54
N ILE A 383 16.60 0.71 19.04
CA ILE A 383 15.55 1.30 19.87
C ILE A 383 14.85 0.20 20.67
N LEU A 384 14.52 -0.94 20.07
CA LEU A 384 13.92 -2.07 20.76
C LEU A 384 14.81 -2.62 21.88
N TRP A 385 16.14 -2.69 21.67
CA TRP A 385 17.09 -3.17 22.67
C TRP A 385 17.17 -2.25 23.89
N PHE A 386 17.13 -0.93 23.68
CA PHE A 386 17.22 0.07 24.76
C PHE A 386 15.85 0.44 25.35
N SER A 387 14.76 0.13 24.66
CA SER A 387 13.41 0.47 25.13
C SER A 387 13.00 -0.45 26.27
N SER A 388 12.83 0.13 27.45
CA SER A 388 12.28 -0.55 28.62
C SER A 388 10.75 -0.75 28.52
N ASN A 389 10.08 -0.02 27.62
CA ASN A 389 8.63 -0.09 27.41
C ASN A 389 8.30 -0.10 25.90
N PRO A 390 8.06 -1.28 25.29
CA PRO A 390 7.72 -1.41 23.87
C PRO A 390 6.50 -0.57 23.47
N THR A 391 5.49 -0.48 24.33
CA THR A 391 4.27 0.33 24.11
C THR A 391 4.59 1.81 23.96
N PHE A 392 5.52 2.35 24.75
CA PHE A 392 5.91 3.75 24.63
C PHE A 392 6.65 4.02 23.32
N ALA A 393 7.48 3.08 22.87
CA ALA A 393 8.13 3.15 21.57
C ALA A 393 7.10 3.13 20.41
N LEU A 394 6.01 2.36 20.54
CA LEU A 394 4.89 2.39 19.58
C LEU A 394 4.23 3.76 19.53
N VAL A 395 3.93 4.37 20.69
CA VAL A 395 3.31 5.71 20.76
C VAL A 395 4.20 6.76 20.10
N ILE A 396 5.51 6.74 20.37
CA ILE A 396 6.47 7.65 19.70
C ILE A 396 6.47 7.41 18.19
N GLY A 397 6.46 6.15 17.75
CA GLY A 397 6.38 5.80 16.33
C GLY A 397 5.16 6.43 15.67
N GLN A 398 4.00 6.34 16.30
CA GLN A 398 2.76 6.97 15.81
C GLN A 398 2.87 8.49 15.70
N VAL A 399 3.48 9.17 16.68
CA VAL A 399 3.71 10.62 16.61
C VAL A 399 4.59 10.99 15.41
N VAL A 400 5.64 10.20 15.15
CA VAL A 400 6.52 10.41 13.99
C VAL A 400 5.76 10.21 12.68
N LEU A 401 4.91 9.18 12.59
CA LEU A 401 4.03 8.96 11.43
C LEU A 401 3.07 10.14 11.22
N SER A 402 2.47 10.64 12.30
CA SER A 402 1.55 11.79 12.28
C SER A 402 2.17 13.07 11.74
N ILE A 403 3.43 13.34 12.07
CA ILE A 403 4.19 14.46 11.51
C ILE A 403 4.36 14.29 9.99
N GLY A 404 4.38 13.05 9.50
CA GLY A 404 4.56 12.71 8.11
C GLY A 404 3.37 12.90 7.19
N ILE A 405 2.16 12.72 7.72
CA ILE A 405 0.90 12.72 6.95
C ILE A 405 0.67 13.99 6.12
N PRO A 406 0.89 15.22 6.64
CA PRO A 406 0.69 16.43 5.85
C PRO A 406 1.57 16.47 4.59
N PHE A 407 2.80 15.94 4.68
CA PHE A 407 3.76 15.93 3.57
C PHE A 407 3.38 14.96 2.44
N ALA A 408 2.52 13.97 2.71
CA ALA A 408 1.95 13.11 1.67
C ALA A 408 0.65 13.69 1.10
N ILE A 409 -0.26 14.12 1.98
CA ILE A 409 -1.61 14.54 1.59
C ILE A 409 -1.59 15.87 0.83
N ILE A 410 -0.79 16.86 1.26
CA ILE A 410 -0.78 18.19 0.65
C ILE A 410 -0.31 18.14 -0.82
N PRO A 411 0.83 17.48 -1.15
CA PRO A 411 1.22 17.34 -2.54
C PRO A 411 0.23 16.54 -3.38
N LEU A 412 -0.32 15.46 -2.82
CA LEU A 412 -1.33 14.65 -3.50
C LEU A 412 -2.54 15.51 -3.89
N MET A 413 -3.08 16.27 -2.94
CA MET A 413 -4.20 17.20 -3.16
C MET A 413 -3.91 18.22 -4.26
N ARG A 414 -2.70 18.80 -4.24
CA ARG A 414 -2.30 19.82 -5.20
C ARG A 414 -2.20 19.23 -6.61
N TYR A 415 -1.60 18.05 -6.74
CA TYR A 415 -1.35 17.41 -8.03
C TYR A 415 -2.58 16.76 -8.65
N THR A 416 -3.52 16.23 -7.86
CA THR A 416 -4.78 15.71 -8.43
C THR A 416 -5.73 16.80 -8.91
N HIS A 417 -5.57 18.04 -8.43
CA HIS A 417 -6.33 19.19 -8.88
C HIS A 417 -5.67 19.95 -10.05
N ASP A 418 -4.37 19.78 -10.27
CA ASP A 418 -3.63 20.48 -11.31
C ASP A 418 -4.06 20.00 -12.71
N ARG A 419 -4.81 20.85 -13.44
CA ARG A 419 -5.28 20.57 -14.80
C ARG A 419 -4.13 20.42 -15.80
N THR A 420 -2.97 21.00 -15.53
CA THR A 420 -1.79 20.84 -16.40
C THR A 420 -1.21 19.43 -16.30
N LEU A 421 -1.35 18.78 -15.14
CA LEU A 421 -0.85 17.44 -14.87
C LEU A 421 -1.90 16.37 -15.21
N MET A 422 -3.14 16.59 -14.81
CA MET A 422 -4.22 15.59 -14.90
C MET A 422 -5.07 15.70 -16.17
N GLY A 423 -4.96 16.81 -16.91
CA GLY A 423 -5.77 17.07 -18.10
C GLY A 423 -7.27 16.96 -17.82
N GLU A 424 -7.97 16.16 -18.64
CA GLU A 424 -9.40 15.89 -18.51
C GLU A 424 -9.78 15.12 -17.23
N TRP A 425 -8.80 14.48 -16.59
CA TRP A 425 -9.00 13.68 -15.37
C TRP A 425 -8.84 14.49 -14.09
N ALA A 426 -8.59 15.80 -14.16
CA ALA A 426 -8.41 16.64 -12.98
C ALA A 426 -9.65 16.63 -12.06
N ASP A 427 -9.44 16.77 -10.76
CA ASP A 427 -10.54 16.85 -9.81
C ASP A 427 -11.39 18.11 -10.01
N GLY A 428 -12.70 17.91 -10.14
CA GLY A 428 -13.68 19.00 -10.12
C GLY A 428 -13.72 19.67 -8.74
N ILE A 429 -14.26 20.89 -8.71
CA ILE A 429 -14.29 21.77 -7.52
C ILE A 429 -14.90 21.06 -6.30
N VAL A 430 -15.99 20.31 -6.48
CA VAL A 430 -16.65 19.57 -5.39
C VAL A 430 -15.73 18.52 -4.77
N LYS A 431 -15.05 17.70 -5.58
CA LYS A 431 -14.12 16.67 -5.08
C LYS A 431 -12.93 17.31 -4.39
N HIS A 432 -12.44 18.42 -4.93
CA HIS A 432 -11.34 19.16 -4.33
C HIS A 432 -11.70 19.73 -2.97
N VAL A 433 -12.88 20.34 -2.82
CA VAL A 433 -13.37 20.86 -1.52
C VAL A 433 -13.52 19.73 -0.51
N VAL A 434 -14.08 18.58 -0.90
CA VAL A 434 -14.17 17.41 -0.01
C VAL A 434 -12.77 16.93 0.41
N PHE A 435 -11.81 16.87 -0.53
CA PHE A 435 -10.44 16.47 -0.23
C PHE A 435 -9.75 17.46 0.72
N ILE A 436 -9.97 18.77 0.53
CA ILE A 436 -9.48 19.82 1.44
C ILE A 436 -10.06 19.61 2.84
N LEU A 437 -11.37 19.39 2.96
CA LEU A 437 -12.01 19.18 4.27
C LEU A 437 -11.42 17.96 4.98
N VAL A 438 -11.25 16.85 4.27
CA VAL A 438 -10.63 15.62 4.81
C VAL A 438 -9.17 15.87 5.20
N ALA A 439 -8.39 16.54 4.35
CA ALA A 439 -6.99 16.86 4.63
C ALA A 439 -6.85 17.78 5.84
N VAL A 440 -7.64 18.85 5.92
CA VAL A 440 -7.63 19.79 7.06
C VAL A 440 -8.03 19.07 8.34
N LEU A 441 -9.06 18.22 8.29
CA LEU A 441 -9.46 17.43 9.45
C LEU A 441 -8.32 16.51 9.91
N ILE A 442 -7.74 15.71 9.01
CA ILE A 442 -6.63 14.81 9.35
C ILE A 442 -5.44 15.59 9.92
N ILE A 443 -5.05 16.71 9.30
CA ILE A 443 -3.93 17.54 9.75
C ILE A 443 -4.24 18.12 11.14
N ALA A 444 -5.43 18.67 11.35
CA ALA A 444 -5.84 19.24 12.64
C ALA A 444 -5.81 18.18 13.76
N LEU A 445 -6.32 16.98 13.49
CA LEU A 445 -6.35 15.87 14.45
C LEU A 445 -4.93 15.38 14.76
N ASN A 446 -4.04 15.32 13.77
CA ASN A 446 -2.64 14.98 13.99
C ASN A 446 -1.91 16.05 14.81
N VAL A 447 -2.18 17.34 14.59
CA VAL A 447 -1.61 18.41 15.43
C VAL A 447 -2.07 18.26 16.88
N VAL A 448 -3.35 17.91 17.10
CA VAL A 448 -3.88 17.63 18.44
C VAL A 448 -3.18 16.41 19.05
N LEU A 449 -3.02 15.32 18.31
CA LEU A 449 -2.32 14.11 18.79
C LEU A 449 -0.89 14.43 19.23
N VAL A 450 -0.13 15.12 18.38
CA VAL A 450 1.25 15.54 18.68
C VAL A 450 1.27 16.40 19.95
N ALA A 451 0.39 17.39 20.06
CA ALA A 451 0.30 18.26 21.23
C ALA A 451 0.02 17.46 22.52
N LEU A 452 -0.89 16.48 22.47
CA LEU A 452 -1.24 15.64 23.62
C LEU A 452 -0.08 14.76 24.07
N THR A 453 0.63 14.15 23.12
CA THR A 453 1.78 13.30 23.46
C THR A 453 2.89 14.13 24.11
N PHE A 454 3.15 15.35 23.62
CA PHE A 454 4.11 16.26 24.24
C PHE A 454 3.65 16.79 25.62
N MET A 455 2.34 16.86 25.86
CA MET A 455 1.76 17.26 27.15
C MET A 455 1.67 16.11 28.16
N GLY A 456 2.07 14.88 27.80
CA GLY A 456 2.12 13.73 28.72
C GLY A 456 0.74 13.20 29.16
N ARG A 457 -0.31 13.39 28.36
CA ARG A 457 -1.68 12.90 28.65
C ARG A 457 -2.09 11.64 27.86
N SER A 458 -1.13 10.80 27.48
CA SER A 458 -1.39 9.54 26.75
C SER A 458 -1.79 8.39 27.67
#